data_AF-A0A958ID84-F1
#
_entry.id   AF-A0A958ID84-F1
#
_cell.length_a   1.000
_cell.length_b   1.000
_cell.length_c   1.000
_cell.angle_alpha   90.00
_cell.angle_beta   90.00
_cell.angle_gamma   90.00
#
_symmetry.space_group_name_H-M   'P 1'
#
loop_
_entity.id
_entity.type
_entity.pdbx_description
1 polymer ?
#
loop_
_entity_poly.entity_id
_entity_poly.type
_entity_poly.pdbx_seq_one_letter_code
_entity_poly.pdbx_strand_id
1 'polypeptide(L)'
;MEWNVNPTLIEIGPLTIRYYSLLFMIAFLCGYYLMLRIFTGEGKSRDDLEDLFIYVFFGTVIGARLGHVLFYSPLEYLKDPLEI
;
A
#
# COMPACT_ATOMS: atom_id res chain seq x y z
N MET A 1 -3.32 -31.67 9.02
CA MET A 1 -3.62 -30.38 9.66
C MET A 1 -3.89 -29.40 8.54
N GLU A 2 -5.15 -29.25 8.12
CA GLU A 2 -5.52 -28.20 7.17
C GLU A 2 -5.47 -26.86 7.92
N TRP A 3 -4.55 -26.00 7.51
CA TRP A 3 -4.36 -24.68 8.07
C TRP A 3 -5.54 -23.81 7.63
N ASN A 4 -6.58 -23.73 8.45
CA ASN A 4 -7.75 -22.88 8.22
C ASN A 4 -7.63 -21.63 9.11
N VAL A 5 -6.60 -20.82 8.89
CA VAL A 5 -6.55 -19.48 9.48
C VAL A 5 -7.40 -18.61 8.58
N ASN A 6 -8.59 -18.23 9.06
CA ASN A 6 -9.45 -17.32 8.34
C ASN A 6 -8.65 -16.03 8.07
N PRO A 7 -8.32 -15.69 6.81
CA PRO A 7 -7.46 -14.55 6.49
C PRO A 7 -8.17 -13.21 6.76
N THR A 8 -9.43 -13.27 7.17
CA THR A 8 -10.30 -12.16 7.41
C THR A 8 -10.33 -11.81 8.90
N LEU A 9 -9.99 -10.56 9.18
CA LEU A 9 -9.99 -10.00 10.52
C LEU A 9 -11.40 -9.59 10.95
N ILE A 10 -12.09 -8.86 10.06
CA ILE A 10 -13.39 -8.26 10.29
C ILE A 10 -14.16 -8.26 8.96
N GLU A 11 -15.39 -8.77 8.97
CA GLU A 11 -16.34 -8.66 7.85
C GLU A 11 -17.44 -7.69 8.25
N ILE A 12 -17.48 -6.52 7.60
CA ILE A 12 -18.59 -5.59 7.73
C ILE A 12 -19.29 -5.54 6.37
N GLY A 13 -20.27 -6.43 6.18
CA GLY A 13 -21.01 -6.57 4.92
C GLY A 13 -20.11 -6.95 3.74
N PRO A 14 -20.03 -6.17 2.65
CA PRO A 14 -19.17 -6.45 1.49
C PRO A 14 -17.69 -6.14 1.72
N LEU A 15 -17.33 -5.55 2.87
CA LEU A 15 -15.97 -5.14 3.17
C LEU A 15 -15.28 -6.18 4.07
N THR A 16 -14.42 -7.00 3.45
CA THR A 16 -13.59 -8.00 4.12
C THR A 16 -12.22 -7.39 4.41
N ILE A 17 -11.96 -7.02 5.67
CA ILE A 17 -10.63 -6.54 6.07
C ILE A 17 -9.75 -7.75 6.34
N ARG A 18 -8.66 -7.88 5.57
CA ARG A 18 -7.71 -8.99 5.72
C ARG A 18 -6.50 -8.57 6.55
N TYR A 19 -5.84 -9.54 7.19
CA TYR A 19 -4.65 -9.29 8.02
C TYR A 19 -3.54 -8.53 7.29
N TYR A 20 -3.29 -8.85 6.01
CA TYR A 20 -2.27 -8.15 5.23
C TYR A 20 -2.63 -6.68 4.98
N SER A 21 -3.91 -6.36 4.82
CA SER A 21 -4.37 -4.98 4.66
C SER A 21 -4.13 -4.17 5.93
N LEU A 22 -4.35 -4.80 7.10
CA LEU A 22 -4.03 -4.18 8.39
C LEU A 22 -2.53 -3.91 8.54
N LEU A 23 -1.68 -4.89 8.21
CA LEU A 23 -0.23 -4.73 8.24
C LEU A 23 0.23 -3.60 7.31
N PHE A 24 -0.37 -3.49 6.14
CA PHE A 24 -0.10 -2.42 5.20
C PHE A 24 -0.44 -1.04 5.79
N MET A 25 -1.63 -0.91 6.40
CA MET A 25 -2.03 0.32 7.10
C MET A 25 -1.06 0.69 8.23
N ILE A 26 -0.63 -0.29 9.03
CA ILE A 26 0.35 -0.08 10.10
C ILE A 26 1.70 0.39 9.51
N ALA A 27 2.14 -0.18 8.39
CA ALA A 27 3.36 0.25 7.72
C ALA A 27 3.29 1.72 7.27
N PHE A 28 2.17 2.14 6.67
CA PHE A 28 1.96 3.55 6.30
C PHE A 28 1.93 4.49 7.50
N LEU A 29 1.21 4.12 8.57
CA LEU A 29 1.14 4.91 9.80
C LEU A 29 2.51 5.04 10.46
N CYS A 30 3.27 3.96 10.52
CA CYS A 30 4.61 3.95 11.09
C CYS A 30 5.57 4.82 10.26
N GLY A 31 5.52 4.70 8.93
CA GLY A 31 6.31 5.54 8.01
C GLY A 31 5.98 7.03 8.14
N TYR A 32 4.69 7.37 8.20
CA TYR A 32 4.25 8.74 8.42
C TYR A 32 4.72 9.29 9.77
N TYR A 33 4.54 8.53 10.85
CA TYR A 33 4.96 8.96 12.19
C TYR A 33 6.48 9.14 12.29
N LEU A 34 7.27 8.27 11.66
CA LEU A 34 8.72 8.40 11.59
C LEU A 34 9.13 9.68 10.86
N MET A 35 8.56 9.93 9.68
CA MET A 35 8.85 11.14 8.91
C MET A 35 8.39 12.40 9.64
N LEU A 36 7.24 12.36 10.30
CA LEU A 36 6.75 13.46 11.15
C LEU A 36 7.73 13.81 12.27
N ARG A 37 8.30 12.80 12.92
CA ARG A 37 9.36 12.96 13.93
C ARG A 37 10.60 13.63 13.35
N ILE A 38 11.03 13.23 12.16
CA ILE A 38 12.20 13.80 11.47
C ILE A 38 11.94 15.27 11.07
N PHE A 39 10.82 15.54 10.41
CA PHE A 39 10.46 16.89 9.95
C PHE A 39 10.29 17.88 11.10
N THR A 40 9.69 17.44 12.21
CA THR A 40 9.56 18.27 13.43
C THR A 40 10.94 18.56 14.05
N GLY A 41 11.88 17.62 13.97
CA GLY A 41 13.26 17.81 14.44
C GLY A 41 14.10 18.74 13.56
N GLU A 42 13.82 18.78 12.26
CA GLU A 42 14.49 19.66 11.30
C GLU A 42 13.82 21.04 11.15
N GLY A 43 12.68 21.28 11.82
CA GLY A 43 11.93 22.53 11.73
C GLY A 43 11.27 22.76 10.37
N LYS A 44 11.01 21.70 9.60
CA LYS A 44 10.35 21.76 8.29
C LYS A 44 8.83 21.81 8.41
N SER A 45 8.15 22.32 7.38
CA SER A 45 6.69 22.43 7.41
C SER A 45 6.04 21.05 7.39
N ARG A 46 4.91 20.92 8.09
CA ARG A 46 4.07 19.71 8.00
C ARG A 46 3.45 19.55 6.62
N ASP A 47 3.19 20.65 5.91
CA ASP A 47 2.63 20.60 4.56
C ASP A 47 3.52 19.83 3.59
N ASP A 48 4.85 20.04 3.66
CA ASP A 48 5.81 19.31 2.81
C ASP A 48 5.78 17.79 3.07
N LEU A 49 5.52 17.39 4.31
CA LEU A 49 5.37 15.99 4.69
C LEU A 49 4.07 15.41 4.13
N GLU A 50 2.97 16.15 4.19
CA GLU A 50 1.68 15.73 3.67
C GLU A 50 1.74 15.54 2.15
N ASP A 51 2.37 16.48 1.43
CA ASP A 51 2.61 16.37 0.00
C ASP A 51 3.46 15.14 -0.33
N LEU A 52 4.59 14.94 0.38
CA LEU A 52 5.45 13.77 0.18
C LEU A 52 4.69 12.45 0.44
N PHE A 53 3.89 12.41 1.49
CA PHE A 53 3.10 11.23 1.84
C PHE A 53 2.08 10.89 0.74
N ILE A 54 1.44 11.90 0.14
CA ILE A 54 0.54 11.73 -1.00
C ILE A 54 1.30 11.13 -2.20
N TYR A 55 2.48 11.66 -2.55
CA TYR A 55 3.30 11.12 -3.63
C TYR A 55 3.69 9.66 -3.38
N VAL A 56 4.11 9.32 -2.16
CA VAL A 56 4.45 7.93 -1.78
C VAL A 56 3.23 7.02 -1.84
N PHE A 57 2.07 7.50 -1.39
CA PHE A 57 0.82 6.72 -1.43
C PHE A 57 0.42 6.38 -2.87
N PHE A 58 0.34 7.38 -3.75
CA PHE A 58 0.03 7.15 -5.17
C PHE A 58 1.12 6.30 -5.86
N GLY A 59 2.39 6.57 -5.59
CA GLY A 59 3.50 5.78 -6.09
C GLY A 59 3.41 4.32 -5.66
N THR A 60 2.95 4.04 -4.44
CA THR A 60 2.76 2.68 -3.94
C THR A 60 1.58 1.99 -4.63
N VAL A 61 0.45 2.67 -4.82
CA VAL A 61 -0.73 2.11 -5.49
C VAL A 61 -0.42 1.79 -6.96
N ILE A 62 0.18 2.75 -7.67
CA ILE A 62 0.59 2.59 -9.07
C ILE A 62 1.69 1.52 -9.17
N GLY A 63 2.68 1.56 -8.27
CA GLY A 63 3.77 0.60 -8.21
C GLY A 63 3.30 -0.82 -7.91
N ALA A 64 2.27 -1.02 -7.08
CA ALA A 64 1.69 -2.33 -6.83
C ALA A 64 1.02 -2.90 -8.08
N ARG A 65 0.29 -2.06 -8.83
CA ARG A 65 -0.31 -2.40 -10.13
C ARG A 65 0.76 -2.75 -11.16
N LEU A 66 1.75 -1.88 -11.34
CA LEU A 66 2.85 -2.09 -12.28
C LEU A 66 3.72 -3.29 -11.89
N GLY A 67 3.99 -3.48 -10.61
CA GLY A 67 4.75 -4.62 -10.10
C GLY A 67 4.03 -5.94 -10.37
N HIS A 68 2.71 -6.01 -10.17
CA HIS A 68 1.94 -7.19 -10.54
C HIS A 68 2.09 -7.51 -12.03
N VAL A 69 1.95 -6.50 -12.90
CA VAL A 69 2.11 -6.66 -14.36
C VAL A 69 3.53 -7.11 -14.74
N LEU A 70 4.56 -6.47 -14.19
CA LEU A 70 5.96 -6.73 -14.53
C LEU A 70 6.46 -8.08 -14.00
N PHE A 71 6.06 -8.49 -12.79
CA PHE A 71 6.59 -9.69 -12.15
C PHE A 71 5.79 -10.96 -12.43
N TYR A 72 4.46 -10.87 -12.60
CA TYR A 72 3.62 -12.05 -12.80
C TYR A 72 3.26 -12.30 -14.28
N SER A 73 3.12 -11.27 -15.10
CA SER A 73 2.67 -11.41 -16.50
C SER A 73 3.45 -10.56 -17.51
N PRO A 74 4.80 -10.57 -17.53
CA PRO A 74 5.57 -9.77 -18.49
C PRO A 74 5.30 -10.17 -19.96
N LEU A 75 4.87 -11.42 -20.21
CA LEU A 75 4.60 -11.96 -21.55
C LEU A 75 3.13 -11.91 -21.98
N GLU A 76 2.16 -11.82 -21.06
CA GLU A 76 0.73 -11.72 -21.42
C GLU A 76 0.29 -10.28 -21.67
N TYR A 77 0.85 -9.30 -20.94
CA TYR A 77 0.53 -7.87 -21.13
C TYR A 77 1.05 -7.27 -22.45
N LEU A 78 2.04 -7.90 -23.07
CA LEU A 78 2.53 -7.55 -24.41
C LEU A 78 1.57 -8.02 -25.52
N LYS A 79 0.64 -8.92 -25.20
CA LYS A 79 -0.27 -9.54 -26.18
C LYS A 79 -1.66 -8.91 -26.19
N ASP A 80 -2.14 -8.42 -25.05
CA ASP A 80 -3.40 -7.68 -24.96
C ASP A 80 -3.28 -6.50 -23.97
N PRO A 81 -3.08 -5.25 -24.44
CA PRO A 81 -2.81 -4.09 -23.59
C PRO A 81 -4.06 -3.54 -22.86
N LEU A 82 -5.24 -4.16 -23.01
CA LEU A 82 -6.52 -3.65 -22.50
C LEU A 82 -7.07 -4.41 -21.27
N GLU A 83 -6.44 -5.49 -20.82
CA GLU A 83 -6.82 -6.15 -19.56
C GLU A 83 -6.11 -5.52 -18.35
N ILE A 84 -6.57 -4.32 -17.98
CA ILE A 84 -6.22 -3.62 -16.72
C ILE A 84 -7.42 -3.68 -15.78
#